data_AF-I1BL65-F1
#
_entry.id   AF-I1BL65-F1
#
_cell.length_a   1.000
_cell.length_b   1.000
_cell.length_c   1.000
_cell.angle_alpha   90.00
_cell.angle_beta   90.00
_cell.angle_gamma   90.00
#
_symmetry.space_group_name_H-M   'P 1'
#
loop_
_entity.id
_entity.type
_entity.pdbx_description
1 polymer ?
#
loop_
_entity_poly.entity_id
_entity_poly.type
_entity_poly.pdbx_seq_one_letter_code
_entity_poly.pdbx_strand_id
1 'polypeptide(L)'
;MKNPKAFCLDVTPSISNNLSDILYTLIVRDDSIGRGWPVAYMVTNDRSTGSIVEWLQHLRNSGLLVDPEQFTIDCCQSEVNAITRIFNPNRTKIQFCVFHATQAWNKHLASVSIPGNTPGENRNLRGEMMRCLQKIVYEEDKDQFLQMITAFELEYAD
;
A
#
# COMPACT_ATOMS: atom_id res chain seq x y z
N MET A 1 17.07 20.86 -3.94
CA MET A 1 15.85 20.04 -3.95
C MET A 1 15.05 20.36 -2.71
N LYS A 2 13.73 20.58 -2.81
CA LYS A 2 12.88 20.67 -1.61
C LYS A 2 12.96 19.33 -0.89
N ASN A 3 13.01 19.33 0.45
CA ASN A 3 12.94 18.09 1.22
C ASN A 3 11.58 17.42 0.96
N PRO A 4 11.56 16.21 0.37
CA PRO A 4 10.31 15.53 0.09
C PRO A 4 9.58 15.22 1.40
N LYS A 5 8.26 15.42 1.39
CA LYS A 5 7.38 15.22 2.56
C LYS A 5 6.61 13.91 2.52
N ALA A 6 6.37 13.39 1.33
CA ALA A 6 5.68 12.13 1.10
C ALA A 6 6.62 11.12 0.44
N PHE A 7 6.65 9.92 0.99
CA PHE A 7 7.45 8.81 0.52
C PHE A 7 6.55 7.61 0.22
N CYS A 8 6.95 6.78 -0.73
CA CYS A 8 6.39 5.45 -0.94
C CYS A 8 7.48 4.43 -0.61
N LEU A 9 7.15 3.45 0.23
CA LEU A 9 7.99 2.29 0.49
C LEU A 9 7.34 1.10 -0.20
N ASP A 10 8.06 0.50 -1.13
CA ASP A 10 7.59 -0.66 -1.89
C ASP A 10 8.53 -1.83 -1.74
N VAL A 11 7.98 -3.04 -1.68
CA VAL A 11 8.74 -4.29 -1.57
C VAL A 11 8.57 -5.13 -2.83
N THR A 12 9.67 -5.42 -3.49
CA THR A 12 9.72 -6.32 -4.65
C THR A 12 10.31 -7.66 -4.22
N PRO A 13 9.51 -8.76 -4.22
CA PRO A 13 10.03 -10.09 -3.96
C PRO A 13 10.70 -10.70 -5.20
N SER A 14 11.44 -11.80 -5.01
CA SER A 14 11.96 -12.64 -6.10
C SER A 14 12.96 -11.91 -7.01
N ILE A 15 13.84 -11.09 -6.42
CA ILE A 15 14.86 -10.35 -7.15
C ILE A 15 16.10 -11.19 -7.51
N SER A 16 16.19 -12.41 -6.98
CA SER A 16 17.31 -13.34 -7.20
C SER A 16 16.81 -14.79 -7.20
N ASN A 17 17.72 -15.75 -7.43
CA ASN A 17 17.42 -17.19 -7.31
C ASN A 17 17.11 -17.62 -5.87
N ASN A 18 17.44 -16.80 -4.87
CA ASN A 18 17.04 -17.02 -3.50
C ASN A 18 15.67 -16.37 -3.25
N LEU A 19 14.64 -17.19 -3.05
CA LEU A 19 13.25 -16.72 -2.86
C LEU A 19 13.06 -15.84 -1.61
N SER A 20 13.99 -15.91 -0.66
CA SER A 20 13.97 -15.06 0.53
C SER A 20 14.42 -13.63 0.24
N ASP A 21 15.19 -13.41 -0.82
CA ASP A 21 15.71 -12.08 -1.17
C ASP A 21 14.58 -11.16 -1.64
N ILE A 22 14.54 -9.97 -1.06
CA ILE A 22 13.60 -8.90 -1.37
C ILE A 22 14.33 -7.59 -1.54
N LEU A 23 13.76 -6.71 -2.35
CA LEU A 23 14.21 -5.34 -2.55
C LEU A 23 13.16 -4.39 -1.98
N TYR A 24 13.55 -3.59 -0.99
CA TYR A 24 12.81 -2.38 -0.63
C TYR A 24 13.29 -1.22 -1.50
N THR A 25 12.32 -0.48 -2.04
CA THR A 25 12.57 0.77 -2.79
C THR A 25 11.86 1.90 -2.08
N LEU A 26 12.62 2.95 -1.74
CA LEU A 26 12.07 4.21 -1.25
C LEU A 26 11.91 5.17 -2.42
N ILE A 27 10.70 5.64 -2.64
CA ILE A 27 10.33 6.49 -3.77
C ILE A 27 9.80 7.82 -3.23
N VAL A 28 10.19 8.92 -3.85
CA VAL A 28 9.60 10.25 -3.60
C VAL A 28 8.76 10.67 -4.80
N ARG A 29 7.71 11.45 -4.58
CA ARG A 29 7.02 12.12 -5.69
C ARG A 29 7.86 13.31 -6.15
N ASP A 30 8.25 13.32 -7.42
CA ASP A 30 8.81 14.49 -8.06
C ASP A 30 7.68 15.26 -8.75
N ASP A 31 7.28 16.37 -8.14
CA ASP A 31 6.21 17.24 -8.65
C ASP A 31 6.57 17.91 -9.98
N SER A 32 7.86 18.03 -10.32
CA SER A 32 8.31 18.68 -11.56
C SER A 32 8.04 17.83 -12.79
N ILE A 33 8.11 16.50 -12.65
CA ILE A 33 7.86 15.53 -13.74
C ILE A 33 6.56 14.74 -13.54
N GLY A 34 5.86 14.94 -12.42
CA GLY A 34 4.63 14.24 -12.08
C GLY A 34 4.81 12.73 -11.90
N ARG A 35 6.01 12.27 -11.56
CA ARG A 35 6.37 10.84 -11.43
C ARG A 35 7.09 10.55 -10.12
N GLY A 36 7.07 9.29 -9.71
CA GLY A 36 7.91 8.82 -8.62
C GLY A 36 9.37 8.71 -9.04
N TRP A 37 10.28 9.10 -8.15
CA TRP A 37 11.73 8.94 -8.30
C TRP A 37 12.28 8.08 -7.16
N PRO A 38 12.98 6.97 -7.45
CA PRO A 38 13.58 6.16 -6.40
C PRO A 38 14.81 6.86 -5.81
N VAL A 39 14.88 6.95 -4.49
CA VAL A 39 15.92 7.68 -3.75
C VAL A 39 16.80 6.78 -2.87
N ALA A 40 16.32 5.59 -2.52
CA ALA A 40 17.10 4.61 -1.79
C ALA A 40 16.62 3.18 -2.06
N TYR A 41 17.52 2.23 -1.89
CA TYR A 41 17.27 0.81 -2.05
C TYR A 41 17.84 0.03 -0.86
N MET A 42 17.18 -1.05 -0.48
CA MET A 42 17.72 -2.06 0.43
C MET A 42 17.41 -3.45 -0.12
N VAL A 43 18.46 -4.23 -0.36
CA VAL A 43 18.33 -5.67 -0.60
C VAL A 43 18.52 -6.39 0.73
N THR A 44 17.58 -7.25 1.09
CA THR A 44 17.65 -8.05 2.31
C THR A 44 16.98 -9.41 2.09
N ASN A 45 17.40 -10.42 2.82
CA ASN A 45 16.69 -11.69 2.95
C ASN A 45 15.90 -11.79 4.28
N ASP A 46 16.02 -10.76 5.12
CA ASP A 46 15.30 -10.64 6.39
C ASP A 46 14.04 -9.78 6.22
N ARG A 47 12.88 -10.44 6.33
CA ARG A 47 11.55 -9.82 6.28
C ARG A 47 11.04 -9.33 7.65
N SER A 48 11.86 -9.41 8.69
CA SER A 48 11.53 -8.91 10.01
C SER A 48 11.39 -7.39 10.02
N THR A 49 10.68 -6.86 11.01
CA THR A 49 10.62 -5.42 11.27
C THR A 49 12.00 -4.82 11.56
N GLY A 50 12.95 -5.62 12.07
CA GLY A 50 14.27 -5.15 12.49
C GLY A 50 15.09 -4.57 11.35
N SER A 51 15.15 -5.27 10.21
CA SER A 51 15.89 -4.81 9.02
C SER A 51 15.34 -3.47 8.49
N ILE A 52 14.02 -3.31 8.47
CA ILE A 52 13.35 -2.07 8.05
C ILE A 52 13.68 -0.92 9.01
N VAL A 53 13.64 -1.17 10.32
CA VAL A 53 13.97 -0.18 11.36
C VAL A 53 15.39 0.33 11.21
N GLU A 54 16.38 -0.57 11.08
CA GLU A 54 17.79 -0.20 10.94
C GLU A 54 18.03 0.63 9.68
N TRP A 55 17.41 0.23 8.57
CA TRP A 55 17.54 0.96 7.31
C TRP A 55 16.88 2.33 7.35
N LEU A 56 15.64 2.45 7.85
CA LEU A 56 14.96 3.75 7.99
C LEU A 56 15.73 4.68 8.95
N GLN A 57 16.31 4.14 10.03
CA GLN A 57 17.18 4.90 10.93
C GLN A 57 18.44 5.39 10.21
N HIS A 58 19.09 4.55 9.39
CA HIS A 58 20.24 4.95 8.58
C HIS A 58 19.87 6.08 7.61
N LEU A 59 18.76 5.96 6.88
CA LEU A 59 18.31 6.98 5.94
C LEU A 59 17.95 8.30 6.65
N ARG A 60 17.35 8.25 7.84
CA ARG A 60 17.10 9.43 8.68
C ARG A 60 18.42 10.10 9.09
N ASN A 61 19.38 9.32 9.58
CA ASN A 61 20.69 9.84 10.02
C ASN A 61 21.51 10.43 8.86
N SER A 62 21.34 9.90 7.65
CA SER A 62 21.97 10.43 6.43
C SER A 62 21.39 11.77 5.95
N GLY A 63 20.25 12.19 6.52
CA GLY A 63 19.53 13.39 6.08
C GLY A 63 18.62 13.18 4.87
N LEU A 64 18.37 11.94 4.43
CA LEU A 64 17.42 11.65 3.35
C LEU A 64 15.96 11.75 3.84
N LEU A 65 15.67 11.25 5.05
CA LEU A 65 14.33 11.23 5.65
C LEU A 65 14.17 12.30 6.75
N VAL A 66 14.17 13.58 6.34
CA VAL A 66 14.02 14.71 7.28
C VAL A 66 12.55 15.11 7.41
N ASP A 67 11.94 14.79 8.56
CA ASP A 67 10.55 15.11 8.89
C ASP A 67 9.53 14.68 7.81
N PRO A 68 9.42 13.37 7.51
CA PRO A 68 8.40 12.87 6.59
C PRO A 68 7.00 13.10 7.18
N GLU A 69 6.09 13.63 6.38
CA GLU A 69 4.68 13.83 6.76
C GLU A 69 3.84 12.61 6.40
N GLN A 70 4.25 11.85 5.39
CA GLN A 70 3.51 10.69 4.92
C GLN A 70 4.41 9.58 4.39
N PHE A 71 4.07 8.34 4.73
CA PHE A 71 4.49 7.15 4.02
C PHE A 71 3.29 6.48 3.37
N THR A 72 3.44 6.11 2.09
CA THR A 72 2.55 5.18 1.40
C THR A 72 3.23 3.82 1.38
N ILE A 73 2.57 2.79 1.89
CA ILE A 73 3.16 1.45 2.05
C ILE A 73 2.21 0.37 1.56
N ASP A 74 2.68 -0.87 1.44
CA ASP A 74 1.79 -2.01 1.27
C ASP A 74 1.00 -2.27 2.59
N CYS A 75 -0.01 -3.14 2.57
CA CYS A 75 -0.73 -3.56 3.77
C CYS A 75 0.14 -4.50 4.63
N CYS A 76 1.30 -4.00 5.08
CA CYS A 76 2.33 -4.76 5.79
C CYS A 76 2.53 -4.23 7.22
N GLN A 77 2.21 -5.06 8.21
CA GLN A 77 2.36 -4.71 9.62
C GLN A 77 3.82 -4.43 10.01
N SER A 78 4.80 -5.10 9.39
CA SER A 78 6.22 -4.86 9.65
C SER A 78 6.64 -3.45 9.23
N GLU A 79 6.14 -2.97 8.09
CA GLU A 79 6.38 -1.59 7.61
C GLU A 79 5.73 -0.56 8.53
N VAL A 80 4.47 -0.81 8.94
CA VAL A 80 3.76 0.04 9.93
C VAL A 80 4.60 0.16 11.21
N ASN A 81 4.99 -0.97 11.78
CA ASN A 81 5.74 -1.02 13.03
C ASN A 81 7.10 -0.32 12.90
N ALA A 82 7.79 -0.48 11.77
CA ALA A 82 9.08 0.15 11.54
C ALA A 82 8.96 1.68 11.43
N ILE A 83 7.98 2.18 10.67
CA ILE A 83 7.75 3.61 10.49
C ILE A 83 7.35 4.26 11.83
N THR A 84 6.40 3.66 12.57
CA THR A 84 5.98 4.16 13.89
C THR A 84 7.11 4.15 14.92
N ARG A 85 8.07 3.23 14.80
CA ARG A 85 9.24 3.20 15.69
C ARG A 85 10.26 4.31 15.40
N ILE A 86 10.42 4.70 14.14
CA ILE A 86 11.43 5.70 13.73
C ILE A 86 10.87 7.13 13.73
N PHE A 87 9.58 7.29 13.40
CA PHE A 87 8.95 8.59 13.18
C PHE A 87 7.78 8.82 14.14
N ASN A 88 7.51 10.10 14.45
CA ASN A 88 6.44 10.47 15.37
C ASN A 88 5.07 10.27 14.69
N PRO A 89 4.16 9.44 15.23
CA PRO A 89 2.86 9.18 14.62
C PRO A 89 1.94 10.41 14.55
N ASN A 90 2.17 11.44 15.36
CA ASN A 90 1.44 12.70 15.29
C ASN A 90 1.89 13.60 14.12
N ARG A 91 3.06 13.31 13.52
CA ARG A 91 3.62 14.08 12.38
C ARG A 91 3.66 13.27 11.09
N THR A 92 3.88 11.96 11.19
CA THR A 92 4.04 11.06 10.05
C THR A 92 2.82 10.15 9.94
N LYS A 93 2.01 10.37 8.91
CA LYS A 93 0.86 9.54 8.58
C LYS A 93 1.30 8.33 7.77
N ILE A 94 0.63 7.20 7.98
CA ILE A 94 0.79 6.00 7.18
C ILE A 94 -0.47 5.84 6.34
N GLN A 95 -0.30 5.72 5.04
CA GLN A 95 -1.36 5.46 4.07
C GLN A 95 -1.07 4.12 3.38
N PHE A 96 -2.10 3.28 3.24
CA PHE A 96 -1.97 2.06 2.44
C PHE A 96 -2.10 2.36 0.95
N CYS A 97 -1.29 1.68 0.15
CA CYS A 97 -1.24 1.87 -1.28
C CYS A 97 -2.50 1.34 -1.96
N VAL A 98 -3.28 2.24 -2.57
CA VAL A 98 -4.49 1.91 -3.35
C VAL A 98 -4.21 0.89 -4.45
N PHE A 99 -3.03 0.94 -5.05
CA PHE A 99 -2.64 -0.04 -6.08
C PHE A 99 -2.58 -1.46 -5.53
N HIS A 100 -1.95 -1.66 -4.37
CA HIS A 100 -1.88 -2.98 -3.73
C HIS A 100 -3.24 -3.43 -3.19
N ALA A 101 -4.03 -2.52 -2.61
CA ALA A 101 -5.41 -2.81 -2.23
C ALA A 101 -6.25 -3.27 -3.44
N THR A 102 -6.16 -2.55 -4.56
CA THR A 102 -6.85 -2.89 -5.81
C THR A 102 -6.40 -4.23 -6.37
N GLN A 103 -5.10 -4.54 -6.31
CA GLN A 103 -4.60 -5.86 -6.71
C GLN A 103 -5.15 -6.98 -5.80
N ALA A 104 -5.19 -6.76 -4.48
CA ALA A 104 -5.75 -7.72 -3.53
C ALA A 104 -7.24 -7.98 -3.82
N TRP A 105 -8.03 -6.93 -4.07
CA TRP A 105 -9.42 -7.07 -4.47
C TRP A 105 -9.57 -7.83 -5.79
N ASN A 106 -8.78 -7.51 -6.82
CA ASN A 106 -8.84 -8.26 -8.08
C ASN A 106 -8.56 -9.75 -7.90
N LYS A 107 -7.56 -10.10 -7.09
CA LYS A 107 -7.24 -11.50 -6.77
C LYS A 107 -8.40 -12.19 -6.06
N HIS A 108 -9.03 -11.52 -5.10
CA HIS A 108 -10.14 -12.08 -4.34
C HIS A 108 -11.42 -12.21 -5.20
N LEU A 109 -11.77 -11.16 -5.94
CA LEU A 109 -12.92 -11.16 -6.84
C LEU A 109 -12.77 -12.20 -7.96
N ALA A 110 -11.55 -12.56 -8.37
CA ALA A 110 -11.35 -13.59 -9.38
C ALA A 110 -12.00 -14.94 -9.01
N SER A 111 -12.08 -15.26 -7.71
CA SER A 111 -12.74 -16.48 -7.20
C SER A 111 -14.22 -16.32 -6.90
N VAL A 112 -14.79 -15.12 -6.99
CA VAL A 112 -16.21 -14.89 -6.70
C VAL A 112 -17.07 -15.39 -7.86
N SER A 113 -18.02 -16.27 -7.54
CA SER A 113 -19.01 -16.79 -8.49
C SER A 113 -20.26 -17.27 -7.77
N ILE A 114 -21.42 -16.97 -8.33
CA ILE A 114 -22.71 -17.47 -7.82
C ILE A 114 -23.09 -18.75 -8.58
N PRO A 115 -23.44 -19.85 -7.88
CA PRO A 115 -23.94 -21.06 -8.52
C PRO A 115 -25.20 -20.78 -9.35
N GLY A 116 -25.23 -21.27 -10.60
CA GLY A 116 -26.34 -21.04 -11.53
C GLY A 116 -26.14 -19.85 -12.46
N ASN A 117 -25.24 -18.91 -12.15
CA ASN A 117 -24.87 -17.84 -13.07
C ASN A 117 -24.00 -18.34 -14.23
N THR A 118 -24.19 -17.74 -15.40
CA THR A 118 -23.29 -17.87 -16.55
C THR A 118 -21.93 -17.22 -16.27
N PRO A 119 -20.89 -17.58 -17.04
CA PRO A 119 -19.59 -16.90 -16.95
C PRO A 119 -19.66 -15.38 -17.21
N GLY A 120 -20.60 -14.93 -18.04
CA GLY A 120 -20.83 -13.52 -18.34
C GLY A 120 -21.43 -12.76 -17.15
N GLU A 121 -22.45 -13.32 -16.52
CA GLU A 121 -23.08 -12.74 -15.32
C GLU A 121 -22.10 -12.64 -14.16
N ASN A 122 -21.34 -13.70 -13.89
CA ASN A 122 -20.30 -13.66 -12.86
C ASN A 122 -19.19 -12.64 -13.18
N ARG A 123 -18.88 -12.41 -14.46
CA ARG A 123 -17.93 -11.34 -14.85
C ARG A 123 -18.51 -9.95 -14.58
N ASN A 124 -19.78 -9.73 -14.90
CA ASN A 124 -20.46 -8.45 -14.65
C ASN A 124 -20.53 -8.15 -13.15
N LEU A 125 -20.93 -9.13 -12.34
CA LEU A 125 -20.96 -9.03 -10.88
C LEU A 125 -19.60 -8.59 -10.31
N ARG A 126 -18.51 -9.28 -10.69
CA ARG A 126 -17.14 -8.92 -10.27
C ARG A 126 -16.76 -7.50 -10.69
N GLY A 127 -17.19 -7.07 -11.88
CA GLY A 127 -16.98 -5.71 -12.37
C GLY A 127 -17.78 -4.64 -11.62
N GLU A 128 -18.97 -4.99 -11.13
CA GLU A 128 -19.80 -4.13 -10.27
C GLU A 128 -19.17 -4.00 -8.88
N MET A 129 -18.81 -5.12 -8.26
CA MET A 129 -18.12 -5.13 -6.96
C MET A 129 -16.84 -4.29 -6.98
N MET A 130 -16.01 -4.44 -8.03
CA MET A 130 -14.80 -3.63 -8.18
C MET A 130 -15.10 -2.13 -8.33
N ARG A 131 -16.14 -1.75 -9.09
CA ARG A 131 -16.56 -0.35 -9.20
C ARG A 131 -17.01 0.23 -7.85
N CYS A 132 -17.75 -0.54 -7.07
CA CYS A 132 -18.17 -0.13 -5.72
C CYS A 132 -16.94 0.07 -4.81
N LEU A 133 -16.02 -0.89 -4.76
CA LEU A 133 -14.78 -0.79 -3.97
C LEU A 133 -13.91 0.41 -4.38
N GLN A 134 -13.77 0.67 -5.69
CA GLN A 134 -13.07 1.84 -6.19
C GLN A 134 -13.76 3.15 -5.76
N LYS A 135 -15.09 3.20 -5.78
CA LYS A 135 -15.80 4.39 -5.29
C LYS A 135 -15.56 4.61 -3.79
N ILE A 136 -15.61 3.54 -3.00
CA ILE A 136 -15.40 3.56 -1.55
C ILE A 136 -13.99 4.09 -1.20
N VAL A 137 -12.94 3.63 -1.89
CA VAL A 137 -11.56 3.96 -1.52
C VAL A 137 -11.18 5.43 -1.71
N TYR A 138 -11.93 6.15 -2.55
CA TYR A 138 -11.75 7.58 -2.79
C TYR A 138 -12.73 8.44 -2.00
N GLU A 139 -13.56 7.86 -1.13
CA GLU A 139 -14.44 8.63 -0.25
C GLU A 139 -13.61 9.38 0.80
N GLU A 140 -13.81 10.68 0.88
CA GLU A 140 -13.05 11.57 1.77
C GLU A 140 -13.72 11.72 3.13
N ASP A 141 -15.05 11.63 3.17
CA ASP A 141 -15.81 11.69 4.41
C ASP A 141 -15.80 10.34 5.12
N LYS A 142 -15.30 10.33 6.36
CA LYS A 142 -15.13 9.09 7.13
C LYS A 142 -16.45 8.38 7.39
N ASP A 143 -17.53 9.12 7.68
CA ASP A 143 -18.81 8.51 8.01
C ASP A 143 -19.48 7.94 6.77
N GLN A 144 -19.39 8.62 5.63
CA GLN A 144 -19.81 8.08 4.32
C GLN A 144 -18.97 6.87 3.92
N PHE A 145 -17.65 6.90 4.10
CA PHE A 145 -16.78 5.75 3.86
C PHE A 145 -17.28 4.51 4.63
N LEU A 146 -17.53 4.66 5.93
CA LEU A 146 -18.00 3.57 6.78
C LEU A 146 -19.39 3.08 6.38
N GLN A 147 -20.29 3.99 6.01
CA GLN A 147 -21.62 3.63 5.51
C GLN A 147 -21.52 2.85 4.19
N MET A 148 -20.67 3.27 3.26
CA MET A 148 -20.51 2.61 1.97
C MET A 148 -19.84 1.24 2.09
N ILE A 149 -18.84 1.09 2.97
CA ILE A 149 -18.27 -0.24 3.32
C ILE A 149 -19.36 -1.14 3.89
N THR A 150 -20.12 -0.66 4.87
CA THR A 150 -21.18 -1.45 5.51
C THR A 150 -22.25 -1.88 4.49
N ALA A 151 -22.65 -0.98 3.59
CA ALA A 151 -23.60 -1.29 2.52
C ALA A 151 -23.04 -2.35 1.55
N PHE A 152 -21.77 -2.23 1.17
CA PHE A 152 -21.10 -3.20 0.31
C PHE A 152 -21.05 -4.59 0.96
N GLU A 153 -20.68 -4.66 2.24
CA GLU A 153 -20.66 -5.92 3.00
C GLU A 153 -22.04 -6.55 3.07
N LEU A 154 -23.10 -5.78 3.32
CA LEU A 154 -24.48 -6.28 3.37
C LEU A 154 -24.98 -6.79 2.01
N GLU A 155 -24.57 -6.15 0.92
CA GLU A 155 -24.99 -6.52 -0.44
C GLU A 155 -24.31 -7.81 -0.93
N TYR A 156 -23.06 -8.04 -0.53
CA TYR A 156 -22.23 -9.14 -1.03
C TYR A 156 -21.74 -10.10 0.07
N ALA A 157 -22.45 -10.21 1.19
CA ALA A 157 -22.07 -11.05 2.33
C ALA A 157 -22.10 -12.56 2.05
N ASP A 158 -22.85 -12.97 1.02
CA ASP A 158 -23.18 -14.37 0.69
C ASP A 158 -22.40 -14.91 -0.51
#